data_AF-C3YZY9-F1
#
_entry.id   AF-C3YZY9-F1
#
_cell.length_a   1.000
_cell.length_b   1.000
_cell.length_c   1.000
_cell.angle_alpha   90.00
_cell.angle_beta   90.00
_cell.angle_gamma   90.00
#
_symmetry.space_group_name_H-M   'P 1'
#
loop_
_entity.id
_entity.type
_entity.pdbx_description
1 polymer ?
#
loop_
_entity_poly.entity_id
_entity_poly.type
_entity_poly.pdbx_seq_one_letter_code
_entity_poly.pdbx_strand_id
1 'polypeptide(L)'
;CIFTTDRKQVKDADAVVFHFWDTPKVYNRSFMPSIRLPHQYWIWYAKESPENNRYVDLTSYSGIYNWTMTYRNDSDIPGPPGSLYKSYNLLKKGRIKENSTEKKGTVVWFVSKCYKFFHRHIYAKELSKHIKIDVFGGCGRRVCSRTNGTCMSATIQQYKFYLAFESYRCKEYITEKFWHNALVNGVVPIVIGPPKSDYEKFTPPNSFIHVDDFESPESLARYIKMLDKNDDLYNRFFIWR
;
A
#
# COMPACT_ATOMS: atom_id res chain seq x y z
N CYS A 1 9.89 -10.34 -23.36
CA CYS A 1 10.96 -9.99 -22.41
C CYS A 1 11.29 -11.21 -21.56
N ILE A 2 12.57 -11.44 -21.26
CA ILE A 2 13.03 -12.51 -20.37
C ILE A 2 13.45 -11.84 -19.06
N PHE A 3 12.95 -12.34 -17.92
CA PHE A 3 13.34 -11.88 -16.59
C PHE A 3 14.05 -13.01 -15.86
N THR A 4 15.19 -12.72 -15.26
CA THR A 4 15.99 -13.69 -14.51
C THR A 4 16.62 -13.04 -13.29
N THR A 5 16.78 -13.82 -12.22
CA THR A 5 17.57 -13.45 -11.04
C THR A 5 18.97 -14.06 -11.06
N ASP A 6 19.31 -14.80 -12.14
CA ASP A 6 20.62 -15.42 -12.31
C ASP A 6 21.69 -14.37 -12.63
N ARG A 7 22.57 -14.11 -11.67
CA ARG A 7 23.64 -13.13 -11.78
C ARG A 7 24.67 -13.47 -12.86
N LYS A 8 24.73 -14.72 -13.33
CA LYS A 8 25.65 -15.11 -14.42
C LYS A 8 25.26 -14.51 -15.77
N GLN A 9 23.97 -14.17 -15.94
CA GLN A 9 23.43 -13.62 -17.19
C GLN A 9 23.53 -12.10 -17.27
N VAL A 10 24.17 -11.44 -16.30
CA VAL A 10 24.30 -9.97 -16.29
C VAL A 10 24.99 -9.45 -17.55
N LYS A 11 25.92 -10.19 -18.17
CA LYS A 11 26.60 -9.74 -19.40
C LYS A 11 25.69 -9.68 -20.62
N ASP A 12 24.61 -10.46 -20.62
CA ASP A 12 23.68 -10.60 -21.74
C ASP A 12 22.39 -9.78 -21.52
N ALA A 13 22.27 -9.10 -20.38
CA ALA A 13 21.07 -8.37 -19.99
C ALA A 13 21.08 -6.94 -20.54
N ASP A 14 20.00 -6.50 -21.18
CA ASP A 14 19.80 -5.10 -21.59
C ASP A 14 19.63 -4.15 -20.39
N ALA A 15 19.15 -4.67 -19.26
CA ALA A 15 18.95 -3.91 -18.04
C ALA A 15 19.26 -4.74 -16.79
N VAL A 16 19.82 -4.09 -15.78
CA VAL A 16 20.10 -4.68 -14.47
C VAL A 16 19.34 -3.90 -13.41
N VAL A 17 18.46 -4.59 -12.68
CA VAL A 17 17.60 -3.98 -11.65
C VAL A 17 18.22 -4.21 -10.28
N PHE A 18 18.46 -3.12 -9.56
CA PHE A 18 19.04 -3.11 -8.23
C PHE A 18 17.96 -2.80 -7.21
N HIS A 19 17.51 -3.83 -6.50
CA HIS A 19 16.57 -3.67 -5.42
C HIS A 19 17.26 -3.01 -4.22
N PHE A 20 16.71 -1.90 -3.73
CA PHE A 20 17.43 -1.05 -2.78
C PHE A 20 17.81 -1.77 -1.47
N TRP A 21 16.97 -2.69 -0.98
CA TRP A 21 17.26 -3.45 0.25
C TRP A 21 18.51 -4.34 0.11
N ASP A 22 18.89 -4.68 -1.12
CA ASP A 22 20.05 -5.52 -1.43
C ASP A 22 21.31 -4.71 -1.73
N THR A 23 21.24 -3.38 -1.58
CA THR A 23 22.36 -2.45 -1.80
C THR A 23 22.93 -1.94 -0.46
N PRO A 24 24.26 -1.70 -0.36
CA PRO A 24 24.86 -1.20 0.87
C PRO A 24 24.41 0.23 1.19
N LYS A 25 24.50 0.62 2.48
CA LYS A 25 24.08 1.97 2.92
C LYS A 25 24.88 3.09 2.28
N VAL A 26 26.16 2.84 1.99
CA VAL A 26 27.06 3.71 1.24
C VAL A 26 27.51 2.93 0.03
N TYR A 27 27.59 3.57 -1.13
CA TYR A 27 27.99 2.92 -2.37
C TYR A 27 29.31 2.17 -2.20
N ASN A 28 29.31 0.93 -2.68
CA ASN A 28 30.49 0.08 -2.71
C ASN A 28 30.52 -0.68 -4.04
N ARG A 29 31.57 -0.46 -4.82
CA ARG A 29 31.76 -1.07 -6.14
C ARG A 29 31.74 -2.60 -6.09
N SER A 30 32.18 -3.21 -4.98
CA SER A 30 32.22 -4.68 -4.81
C SER A 30 30.83 -5.32 -4.76
N PHE A 31 29.77 -4.54 -4.51
CA PHE A 31 28.38 -5.03 -4.54
C PHE A 31 27.74 -4.92 -5.93
N MET A 32 28.45 -4.33 -6.89
CA MET A 32 27.97 -4.11 -8.24
C MET A 32 28.55 -5.14 -9.21
N PRO A 33 27.87 -5.41 -10.35
CA PRO A 33 28.49 -6.16 -11.43
C PRO A 33 29.84 -5.57 -11.83
N SER A 34 30.84 -6.45 -11.96
CA SER A 34 32.23 -6.07 -12.26
C SER A 34 32.38 -5.37 -13.61
N ILE A 35 31.45 -5.61 -14.53
CA ILE A 35 31.38 -5.00 -15.85
C ILE A 35 30.03 -4.32 -16.00
N ARG A 36 30.03 -3.11 -16.55
CA ARG A 36 28.83 -2.39 -17.02
C ARG A 36 29.04 -2.13 -18.50
N LEU A 37 28.29 -2.83 -19.35
CA LEU A 37 28.41 -2.65 -20.80
C LEU A 37 27.66 -1.36 -21.21
N PRO A 38 28.13 -0.62 -22.23
CA PRO A 38 27.54 0.67 -22.61
C PRO A 38 26.04 0.64 -22.95
N HIS A 39 25.53 -0.49 -23.42
CA HIS A 39 24.12 -0.67 -23.75
C HIS A 39 23.22 -0.96 -22.54
N GLN A 40 23.80 -1.22 -21.35
CA GLN A 40 23.03 -1.66 -20.19
C GLN A 40 22.45 -0.51 -19.39
N TYR A 41 21.16 -0.60 -19.13
CA TYR A 41 20.48 0.30 -18.19
C TYR A 41 20.58 -0.25 -16.77
N TRP A 42 21.21 0.50 -15.89
CA TRP A 42 21.22 0.21 -14.46
C TRP A 42 20.05 0.93 -13.80
N ILE A 43 19.15 0.16 -13.20
CA ILE A 43 17.86 0.65 -12.71
C ILE A 43 17.85 0.54 -11.18
N TRP A 44 17.69 1.67 -10.49
CA TRP A 44 17.46 1.68 -9.05
C TRP A 44 15.99 1.37 -8.76
N TYR A 45 15.73 0.29 -8.04
CA TYR A 45 14.38 -0.16 -7.73
C TYR A 45 14.03 0.00 -6.24
N ALA A 46 13.05 0.86 -5.97
CA ALA A 46 12.54 1.13 -4.63
C ALA A 46 11.01 1.23 -4.62
N LYS A 47 10.36 0.20 -4.10
CA LYS A 47 8.89 0.16 -3.95
C LYS A 47 8.41 0.78 -2.63
N GLU A 48 9.29 0.87 -1.65
CA GLU A 48 9.00 1.37 -0.31
C GLU A 48 9.09 2.90 -0.25
N SER A 49 8.42 3.49 0.75
CA SER A 49 8.52 4.91 1.06
C SER A 49 9.97 5.37 1.25
N PRO A 50 10.37 6.58 0.81
CA PRO A 50 11.72 7.13 0.98
C PRO A 50 12.16 7.19 2.46
N GLU A 51 11.20 7.22 3.38
CA GLU A 51 11.46 7.17 4.82
C GLU A 51 12.12 5.86 5.27
N ASN A 52 11.94 4.78 4.52
CA ASN A 52 12.65 3.52 4.74
C ASN A 52 14.09 3.55 4.19
N ASN A 53 14.49 4.63 3.50
CA ASN A 53 15.80 4.79 2.87
C ASN A 53 16.64 5.88 3.54
N ARG A 54 16.16 6.50 4.64
CA ARG A 54 16.84 7.63 5.32
C ARG A 54 18.28 7.35 5.77
N TYR A 55 18.64 6.09 5.93
CA TYR A 55 19.98 5.66 6.36
C TYR A 55 20.88 5.26 5.19
N VAL A 56 20.40 5.38 3.94
CA VAL A 56 21.19 5.16 2.73
C VAL A 56 21.70 6.52 2.25
N ASP A 57 23.00 6.62 2.06
CA ASP A 57 23.64 7.77 1.44
C ASP A 57 23.42 7.71 -0.08
N LEU A 58 22.28 8.22 -0.55
CA LEU A 58 21.96 8.27 -1.98
C LEU A 58 22.94 9.14 -2.77
N THR A 59 23.63 10.08 -2.13
CA THR A 59 24.65 10.91 -2.80
C THR A 59 25.85 10.08 -3.23
N SER A 60 26.24 9.09 -2.42
CA SER A 60 27.30 8.14 -2.79
C SER A 60 26.98 7.30 -4.03
N TYR A 61 25.70 7.20 -4.41
CA TYR A 61 25.22 6.51 -5.61
C TYR A 61 25.06 7.43 -6.83
N SER A 62 25.49 8.70 -6.74
CA SER A 62 25.40 9.65 -7.86
C SER A 62 26.12 9.12 -9.11
N GLY A 63 25.45 9.17 -10.26
CA GLY A 63 25.97 8.67 -11.54
C GLY A 63 25.98 7.13 -11.69
N ILE A 64 25.55 6.38 -10.68
CA ILE A 64 25.56 4.90 -10.74
C ILE A 64 24.39 4.37 -11.57
N TYR A 65 23.17 4.86 -11.34
CA TYR A 65 21.97 4.37 -12.00
C TYR A 65 21.56 5.28 -13.16
N ASN A 66 21.06 4.69 -14.25
CA ASN A 66 20.47 5.42 -15.37
C ASN A 66 19.03 5.80 -15.08
N TRP A 67 18.27 4.85 -14.54
CA TRP A 67 16.82 4.95 -14.36
C TRP A 67 16.41 4.60 -12.95
N THR A 68 15.25 5.09 -12.59
CA THR A 68 14.54 4.79 -11.36
C THR A 68 13.27 4.01 -11.66
N MET A 69 13.03 2.97 -10.85
CA MET A 69 11.77 2.22 -10.87
C MET A 69 11.17 2.31 -9.47
N THR A 70 10.15 3.14 -9.29
CA THR A 70 9.56 3.40 -7.97
C THR A 70 8.04 3.50 -8.03
N TYR A 71 7.38 3.69 -6.88
CA TYR A 71 5.95 3.94 -6.86
C TYR A 71 5.56 5.34 -7.38
N ARG A 72 6.51 6.27 -7.49
CA ARG A 72 6.26 7.64 -7.93
C ARG A 72 6.04 7.69 -9.44
N ASN A 73 5.09 8.51 -9.86
CA ASN A 73 4.76 8.69 -11.27
C ASN A 73 5.80 9.52 -12.05
N ASP A 74 6.76 10.16 -11.36
CA ASP A 74 7.89 10.85 -11.97
C ASP A 74 9.18 10.01 -11.99
N SER A 75 9.08 8.70 -11.72
CA SER A 75 10.18 7.77 -12.00
C SER A 75 10.20 7.36 -13.47
N ASP A 76 11.38 7.01 -13.98
CA ASP A 76 11.57 6.57 -15.37
C ASP A 76 10.68 5.36 -15.71
N ILE A 77 10.50 4.46 -14.72
CA ILE A 77 9.61 3.31 -14.81
C ILE A 77 8.66 3.31 -13.60
N PRO A 78 7.43 3.85 -13.75
CA PRO A 78 6.44 3.82 -12.69
C PRO A 78 6.00 2.38 -12.37
N GLY A 79 6.22 1.97 -11.12
CA GLY A 79 5.89 0.65 -10.59
C GLY A 79 5.06 0.71 -9.31
N PRO A 80 3.88 1.39 -9.30
CA PRO A 80 3.08 1.51 -8.09
C PRO A 80 2.59 0.12 -7.60
N PRO A 81 2.45 -0.08 -6.27
CA PRO A 81 2.03 -1.36 -5.70
C PRO A 81 0.66 -1.86 -6.17
N GLY A 82 -0.21 -0.97 -6.67
CA GLY A 82 -1.49 -1.31 -7.28
C GLY A 82 -1.93 -0.26 -8.30
N SER A 83 -3.03 -0.54 -8.99
CA SER A 83 -3.63 0.36 -9.98
C SER A 83 -5.09 0.01 -10.21
N LEU A 84 -5.86 0.98 -10.71
CA LEU A 84 -7.24 0.79 -11.16
C LEU A 84 -7.38 -0.43 -12.08
N TYR A 85 -6.56 -0.50 -13.13
CA TYR A 85 -6.59 -1.60 -14.11
C TYR A 85 -6.41 -2.98 -13.45
N LYS A 86 -5.43 -3.11 -12.53
CA LYS A 86 -5.20 -4.37 -11.81
C LYS A 86 -6.38 -4.70 -10.90
N SER A 87 -6.90 -3.72 -10.17
CA SER A 87 -8.06 -3.91 -9.29
C SER A 87 -9.30 -4.33 -10.07
N TYR A 88 -9.66 -3.66 -11.16
CA TYR A 88 -10.79 -4.07 -12.01
C TYR A 88 -10.64 -5.48 -12.56
N ASN A 89 -9.45 -5.86 -13.02
CA ASN A 89 -9.22 -7.22 -13.53
C ASN A 89 -9.37 -8.29 -12.45
N LEU A 90 -8.99 -8.00 -11.21
CA LEU A 90 -9.20 -8.91 -10.08
C LEU A 90 -10.68 -8.98 -9.69
N LEU A 91 -11.37 -7.82 -9.66
CA LEU A 91 -12.80 -7.74 -9.36
C LEU A 91 -13.63 -8.50 -10.40
N LYS A 92 -13.35 -8.36 -11.69
CA LYS A 92 -14.04 -9.09 -12.78
C LYS A 92 -13.90 -10.60 -12.69
N LYS A 93 -12.78 -11.09 -12.14
CA LYS A 93 -12.52 -12.52 -11.95
C LYS A 93 -13.15 -13.07 -10.66
N GLY A 94 -13.47 -12.19 -9.71
CA GLY A 94 -14.01 -12.54 -8.40
C GLY A 94 -15.54 -12.47 -8.36
N ARG A 95 -16.15 -13.32 -7.53
CA ARG A 95 -17.54 -13.18 -7.10
C ARG A 95 -17.59 -12.42 -5.77
N ILE A 96 -17.18 -11.15 -5.75
CA ILE A 96 -17.37 -10.35 -4.53
C ILE A 96 -18.86 -10.06 -4.42
N LYS A 97 -19.53 -10.72 -3.48
CA LYS A 97 -20.92 -10.43 -3.17
C LYS A 97 -21.00 -9.02 -2.58
N GLU A 98 -21.81 -8.18 -3.19
CA GLU A 98 -22.07 -6.79 -2.81
C GLU A 98 -22.93 -6.67 -1.54
N ASN A 99 -23.10 -7.73 -0.75
CA ASN A 99 -23.98 -7.69 0.41
C ASN A 99 -23.32 -6.97 1.59
N SER A 100 -23.63 -5.68 1.71
CA SER A 100 -23.43 -4.86 2.92
C SER A 100 -24.06 -5.48 4.17
N THR A 101 -25.10 -6.31 3.99
CA THR A 101 -25.95 -6.91 5.01
C THR A 101 -25.32 -8.10 5.76
N GLU A 102 -24.24 -8.70 5.24
CA GLU A 102 -23.60 -9.91 5.83
C GLU A 102 -22.28 -9.60 6.58
N LYS A 103 -21.91 -8.32 6.70
CA LYS A 103 -20.67 -7.93 7.40
C LYS A 103 -20.84 -8.11 8.92
N LYS A 104 -19.91 -8.83 9.54
CA LYS A 104 -19.91 -9.15 10.98
C LYS A 104 -19.24 -8.08 11.84
N GLY A 105 -18.39 -7.24 11.25
CA GLY A 105 -17.66 -6.21 11.98
C GLY A 105 -17.65 -4.87 11.24
N THR A 106 -17.41 -3.80 11.98
CA THR A 106 -17.40 -2.44 11.42
C THR A 106 -16.02 -2.12 10.83
N VAL A 107 -14.97 -2.05 11.64
CA VAL A 107 -13.62 -1.64 11.22
C VAL A 107 -12.58 -2.71 11.55
N VAL A 108 -11.75 -3.07 10.56
CA VAL A 108 -10.61 -3.97 10.73
C VAL A 108 -9.29 -3.33 10.33
N TRP A 109 -8.20 -3.73 10.99
CA TRP A 109 -6.85 -3.29 10.67
C TRP A 109 -5.83 -4.43 10.74
N PHE A 110 -5.22 -4.77 9.60
CA PHE A 110 -4.07 -5.67 9.55
C PHE A 110 -2.76 -4.87 9.58
N VAL A 111 -1.98 -5.03 10.64
CA VAL A 111 -0.73 -4.28 10.84
C VAL A 111 0.33 -5.13 11.53
N SER A 112 1.58 -5.03 11.04
CA SER A 112 2.72 -5.77 11.60
C SER A 112 3.91 -4.91 12.03
N LYS A 113 3.98 -3.63 11.63
CA LYS A 113 5.04 -2.70 12.06
C LYS A 113 4.49 -1.84 13.21
N CYS A 114 4.81 -2.23 14.44
CA CYS A 114 4.12 -1.82 15.69
C CYS A 114 4.75 -0.64 16.41
N TYR A 115 5.40 0.26 15.68
CA TYR A 115 6.06 1.39 16.30
C TYR A 115 5.03 2.44 16.74
N LYS A 116 4.80 2.53 18.06
CA LYS A 116 3.73 3.34 18.67
C LYS A 116 3.76 4.83 18.33
N PHE A 117 4.93 5.37 17.95
CA PHE A 117 5.09 6.78 17.61
C PHE A 117 4.86 7.09 16.13
N PHE A 118 4.54 6.09 15.28
CA PHE A 118 4.08 6.40 13.94
C PHE A 118 2.70 7.05 13.99
N HIS A 119 2.52 8.08 13.16
CA HIS A 119 1.27 8.83 13.03
C HIS A 119 0.04 7.92 12.94
N ARG A 120 0.11 6.85 12.14
CA ARG A 120 -1.00 5.89 12.01
C ARG A 120 -1.40 5.19 13.31
N HIS A 121 -0.45 4.90 14.19
CA HIS A 121 -0.71 4.22 15.46
C HIS A 121 -1.29 5.19 16.48
N ILE A 122 -0.79 6.43 16.51
CA ILE A 122 -1.36 7.52 17.31
C ILE A 122 -2.81 7.75 16.87
N TYR A 123 -3.06 7.93 15.57
CA TYR A 123 -4.40 8.16 15.05
C TYR A 123 -5.33 6.96 15.31
N ALA A 124 -4.88 5.72 15.04
CA ALA A 124 -5.69 4.52 15.29
C ALA A 124 -6.03 4.35 16.78
N LYS A 125 -5.08 4.66 17.68
CA LYS A 125 -5.30 4.62 19.13
C LYS A 125 -6.37 5.63 19.54
N GLU A 126 -6.30 6.87 19.04
CA GLU A 126 -7.33 7.88 19.33
C GLU A 126 -8.69 7.48 18.74
N LEU A 127 -8.73 7.02 17.48
CA LEU A 127 -9.96 6.54 16.85
C LEU A 127 -10.60 5.36 17.62
N SER A 128 -9.79 4.45 18.15
CA SER A 128 -10.27 3.28 18.90
C SER A 128 -11.03 3.62 20.19
N LYS A 129 -10.89 4.85 20.72
CA LYS A 129 -11.68 5.32 21.87
C LYS A 129 -13.14 5.56 21.49
N HIS A 130 -13.41 5.84 20.21
CA HIS A 130 -14.73 6.24 19.74
C HIS A 130 -15.42 5.16 18.91
N ILE A 131 -14.69 4.21 18.34
CA ILE A 131 -15.24 3.09 17.56
C ILE A 131 -14.41 1.82 17.77
N LYS A 132 -15.07 0.66 17.77
CA LYS A 132 -14.38 -0.63 17.88
C LYS A 132 -13.57 -0.89 16.59
N ILE A 133 -12.29 -1.17 16.76
CA ILE A 133 -11.37 -1.54 15.67
C ILE A 133 -10.79 -2.91 16.02
N ASP A 134 -11.05 -3.91 15.19
CA ASP A 134 -10.42 -5.22 15.34
C ASP A 134 -9.03 -5.21 14.68
N VAL A 135 -7.99 -5.43 15.49
CA VAL A 135 -6.60 -5.36 15.05
C VAL A 135 -6.00 -6.76 14.92
N PHE A 136 -5.50 -7.07 13.74
CA PHE A 136 -4.86 -8.34 13.39
C PHE A 136 -3.41 -8.16 12.92
N GLY A 137 -2.65 -9.24 12.98
CA GLY A 137 -1.27 -9.29 12.47
C GLY A 137 -0.23 -9.23 13.58
N GLY A 138 0.86 -8.50 13.35
CA GLY A 138 1.99 -8.44 14.28
C GLY A 138 1.71 -7.58 15.52
N CYS A 139 0.79 -6.62 15.40
CA CYS A 139 0.45 -5.69 16.48
C CYS A 139 -0.91 -5.99 17.13
N GLY A 140 -1.51 -7.13 16.80
CA GLY A 140 -2.84 -7.53 17.26
C GLY A 140 -2.96 -9.05 17.33
N ARG A 141 -4.17 -9.57 17.19
CA ARG A 141 -4.40 -11.02 17.21
C ARG A 141 -3.86 -11.66 15.94
N ARG A 142 -3.23 -12.82 16.06
CA ARG A 142 -2.78 -13.62 14.92
C ARG A 142 -3.87 -14.60 14.52
N VAL A 143 -4.63 -14.26 13.48
CA VAL A 143 -5.71 -15.09 12.92
C VAL A 143 -5.32 -15.80 11.63
N CYS A 144 -4.30 -15.28 10.93
CA CYS A 144 -3.80 -15.82 9.68
C CYS A 144 -2.28 -15.88 9.70
N SER A 145 -1.69 -16.88 9.04
CA SER A 145 -0.27 -16.84 8.68
C SER A 145 -0.01 -15.66 7.74
N ARG A 146 1.18 -15.05 7.84
CA ARG A 146 1.61 -13.96 6.94
C ARG A 146 1.61 -14.35 5.47
N THR A 147 1.80 -15.63 5.17
CA THR A 147 1.82 -16.16 3.80
C THR A 147 0.43 -16.56 3.30
N ASN A 148 -0.59 -16.59 4.17
CA ASN A 148 -1.93 -17.02 3.80
C ASN A 148 -2.81 -15.83 3.43
N GLY A 149 -2.66 -15.36 2.18
CA GLY A 149 -3.44 -14.26 1.62
C GLY A 149 -4.95 -14.54 1.55
N THR A 150 -5.35 -15.80 1.35
CA THR A 150 -6.75 -16.22 1.30
C THR A 150 -7.43 -16.05 2.65
N CYS A 151 -6.79 -16.49 3.74
CA CYS A 151 -7.31 -16.29 5.11
C CYS A 151 -7.48 -14.81 5.43
N MET A 152 -6.47 -13.99 5.10
CA MET A 152 -6.53 -12.56 5.35
C MET A 152 -7.68 -11.90 4.57
N SER A 153 -7.82 -12.24 3.29
CA SER A 153 -8.92 -11.75 2.43
C SER A 153 -10.28 -12.15 2.98
N ALA A 154 -10.47 -13.43 3.33
CA ALA A 154 -11.70 -13.93 3.94
C ALA A 154 -12.03 -13.29 5.30
N THR A 155 -11.00 -12.87 6.05
CA THR A 155 -11.19 -12.13 7.31
C THR A 155 -11.64 -10.70 7.02
N ILE A 156 -10.95 -9.99 6.12
CA ILE A 156 -11.27 -8.60 5.78
C ILE A 156 -12.68 -8.48 5.19
N GLN A 157 -13.09 -9.42 4.34
CA GLN A 157 -14.41 -9.46 3.72
C GLN A 157 -15.57 -9.52 4.72
N GLN A 158 -15.31 -9.86 5.99
CA GLN A 158 -16.32 -9.84 7.07
C GLN A 158 -16.55 -8.44 7.66
N TYR A 159 -15.82 -7.41 7.20
CA TYR A 159 -15.91 -6.05 7.71
C TYR A 159 -16.42 -5.06 6.67
N LYS A 160 -17.03 -3.96 7.13
CA LYS A 160 -17.47 -2.84 6.27
C LYS A 160 -16.31 -1.91 5.89
N PHE A 161 -15.38 -1.67 6.81
CA PHE A 161 -14.26 -0.74 6.64
C PHE A 161 -12.91 -1.37 6.95
N TYR A 162 -11.89 -0.99 6.19
CA TYR A 162 -10.50 -1.41 6.38
C TYR A 162 -9.62 -0.18 6.62
N LEU A 163 -8.82 -0.18 7.70
CA LEU A 163 -7.82 0.87 7.93
C LEU A 163 -6.63 0.69 6.98
N ALA A 164 -6.68 1.36 5.83
CA ALA A 164 -5.63 1.41 4.83
C ALA A 164 -4.57 2.46 5.20
N PHE A 165 -4.01 2.34 6.40
CA PHE A 165 -3.06 3.30 6.95
C PHE A 165 -1.63 2.99 6.53
N GLU A 166 -1.07 3.86 5.70
CA GLU A 166 0.32 3.80 5.29
C GLU A 166 1.27 4.08 6.44
N SER A 167 2.48 3.53 6.31
CA SER A 167 3.52 3.73 7.34
C SER A 167 3.98 5.19 7.40
N TYR A 168 3.92 5.91 6.27
CA TYR A 168 4.38 7.28 6.10
C TYR A 168 3.46 8.03 5.13
N ARG A 169 3.37 9.35 5.30
CA ARG A 169 2.55 10.25 4.47
C ARG A 169 3.38 10.82 3.31
N CYS A 170 3.84 9.94 2.41
CA CYS A 170 4.64 10.34 1.25
C CYS A 170 3.76 10.54 0.02
N LYS A 171 4.03 11.57 -0.79
CA LYS A 171 3.36 11.85 -2.06
C LYS A 171 3.26 10.58 -2.91
N GLU A 172 2.08 10.30 -3.46
CA GLU A 172 1.74 9.15 -4.31
C GLU A 172 1.90 7.75 -3.67
N TYR A 173 2.20 7.66 -2.38
CA TYR A 173 2.46 6.38 -1.71
C TYR A 173 1.16 5.64 -1.34
N ILE A 174 0.49 5.06 -2.33
CA ILE A 174 -0.75 4.29 -2.18
C ILE A 174 -0.46 2.80 -2.43
N THR A 175 -0.53 1.97 -1.38
CA THR A 175 0.02 0.60 -1.43
C THR A 175 -1.05 -0.50 -1.53
N GLU A 176 -0.63 -1.77 -1.36
CA GLU A 176 -1.53 -2.92 -1.27
C GLU A 176 -2.61 -2.77 -0.19
N LYS A 177 -2.38 -1.96 0.85
CA LYS A 177 -3.37 -1.68 1.90
C LYS A 177 -4.65 -1.08 1.34
N PHE A 178 -4.51 -0.16 0.39
CA PHE A 178 -5.64 0.44 -0.30
C PHE A 178 -6.15 -0.49 -1.40
N TRP A 179 -5.26 -0.89 -2.32
CA TRP A 179 -5.65 -1.57 -3.54
C TRP A 179 -6.15 -3.00 -3.30
N HIS A 180 -5.35 -3.81 -2.63
CA HIS A 180 -5.60 -5.24 -2.46
C HIS A 180 -6.43 -5.52 -1.20
N ASN A 181 -5.99 -4.98 -0.06
CA ASN A 181 -6.60 -5.32 1.23
C ASN A 181 -7.98 -4.68 1.39
N ALA A 182 -8.24 -3.51 0.80
CA ALA A 182 -9.56 -2.87 0.85
C ALA A 182 -10.36 -3.04 -0.45
N LEU A 183 -9.98 -2.37 -1.54
CA LEU A 183 -10.83 -2.31 -2.74
C LEU A 183 -11.12 -3.69 -3.35
N VAL A 184 -10.08 -4.50 -3.57
CA VAL A 184 -10.21 -5.87 -4.11
C VAL A 184 -10.89 -6.84 -3.13
N ASN A 185 -11.03 -6.49 -1.86
CA ASN A 185 -11.77 -7.29 -0.88
C ASN A 185 -13.21 -6.80 -0.66
N GLY A 186 -13.70 -5.83 -1.44
CA GLY A 186 -15.08 -5.39 -1.29
C GLY A 186 -15.33 -4.59 0.00
N VAL A 187 -14.33 -3.86 0.49
CA VAL A 187 -14.38 -3.12 1.76
C VAL A 187 -13.96 -1.67 1.52
N VAL A 188 -14.58 -0.72 2.22
CA VAL A 188 -14.28 0.71 2.07
C VAL A 188 -12.97 1.05 2.82
N PRO A 189 -11.93 1.56 2.14
CA PRO A 189 -10.70 2.01 2.78
C PRO A 189 -10.90 3.32 3.53
N ILE A 190 -10.47 3.34 4.79
CA ILE A 190 -10.21 4.56 5.56
C ILE A 190 -8.70 4.81 5.51
N VAL A 191 -8.27 5.96 4.98
CA VAL A 191 -6.88 6.15 4.55
C VAL A 191 -6.12 7.18 5.38
N ILE A 192 -4.86 6.84 5.67
CA ILE A 192 -3.80 7.75 6.12
C ILE A 192 -2.63 7.50 5.18
N GLY A 193 -2.17 8.52 4.45
CA GLY A 193 -1.08 8.34 3.48
C GLY A 193 -0.73 9.66 2.79
N PRO A 194 -0.57 9.69 1.46
CA PRO A 194 -0.38 10.94 0.73
C PRO A 194 -1.54 11.94 0.92
N PRO A 195 -1.38 13.21 0.48
CA PRO A 195 -2.48 14.16 0.41
C PRO A 195 -3.71 13.58 -0.32
N LYS A 196 -4.90 14.03 0.06
CA LYS A 196 -6.17 13.59 -0.55
C LYS A 196 -6.17 13.72 -2.08
N SER A 197 -5.57 14.79 -2.61
CA SER A 197 -5.48 15.03 -4.06
C SER A 197 -4.74 13.91 -4.81
N ASP A 198 -3.78 13.22 -4.20
CA ASP A 198 -3.15 12.06 -4.81
C ASP A 198 -4.14 10.89 -4.87
N TYR A 199 -4.90 10.64 -3.81
CA TYR A 199 -5.95 9.60 -3.85
C TYR A 199 -7.00 9.92 -4.92
N GLU A 200 -7.48 11.17 -5.00
CA GLU A 200 -8.44 11.61 -6.01
C GLU A 200 -7.91 11.47 -7.44
N LYS A 201 -6.60 11.68 -7.63
CA LYS A 201 -5.95 11.55 -8.94
C LYS A 201 -5.78 10.09 -9.39
N PHE A 202 -5.44 9.19 -8.46
CA PHE A 202 -5.00 7.83 -8.82
C PHE A 202 -6.00 6.73 -8.51
N THR A 203 -7.07 7.01 -7.77
CA THR A 203 -8.04 6.02 -7.29
C THR A 203 -9.46 6.31 -7.79
N PRO A 204 -10.41 5.37 -7.71
CA PRO A 204 -11.76 5.63 -8.19
C PRO A 204 -12.42 6.76 -7.39
N PRO A 205 -13.26 7.59 -8.02
CA PRO A 205 -13.97 8.65 -7.32
C PRO A 205 -14.89 8.06 -6.24
N ASN A 206 -15.02 8.76 -5.11
CA ASN A 206 -15.86 8.36 -3.98
C ASN A 206 -15.58 6.93 -3.45
N SER A 207 -14.37 6.39 -3.60
CA SER A 207 -14.07 5.01 -3.19
C SER A 207 -13.39 4.89 -1.81
N PHE A 208 -13.20 5.99 -1.08
CA PHE A 208 -12.41 6.00 0.16
C PHE A 208 -12.83 7.12 1.11
N ILE A 209 -12.44 6.97 2.38
CA ILE A 209 -12.63 7.98 3.42
C ILE A 209 -11.25 8.49 3.84
N HIS A 210 -10.94 9.76 3.57
CA HIS A 210 -9.69 10.36 4.01
C HIS A 210 -9.82 10.86 5.44
N VAL A 211 -8.87 10.53 6.32
CA VAL A 211 -8.98 10.98 7.72
C VAL A 211 -8.90 12.50 7.88
N ASP A 212 -8.20 13.17 6.97
CA ASP A 212 -8.03 14.63 7.01
C ASP A 212 -9.29 15.40 6.53
N ASP A 213 -10.35 14.70 6.09
CA ASP A 213 -11.67 15.31 5.84
C ASP A 213 -12.46 15.61 7.13
N PHE A 214 -11.91 15.24 8.28
CA PHE A 214 -12.57 15.27 9.58
C PHE A 214 -11.76 16.10 10.57
N GLU A 215 -12.44 16.93 11.36
CA GLU A 215 -11.81 17.77 12.39
C GLU A 215 -11.14 16.94 13.50
N SER A 216 -11.63 15.72 13.74
CA SER A 216 -11.11 14.84 14.78
C SER A 216 -11.41 13.35 14.52
N PRO A 217 -10.64 12.41 15.11
CA PRO A 217 -10.97 10.98 15.09
C PRO A 217 -12.38 10.65 15.61
N GLU A 218 -12.91 11.45 16.54
CA GLU A 218 -14.29 11.30 17.02
C GLU A 218 -15.32 11.65 15.95
N SER A 219 -15.13 12.74 15.21
CA SER A 219 -16.01 13.11 14.10
C SER A 219 -15.98 12.07 12.97
N LEU A 220 -14.80 11.50 12.67
CA LEU A 220 -14.67 10.35 11.77
C LEU A 220 -15.42 9.13 12.31
N ALA A 221 -15.29 8.80 13.60
CA ALA A 221 -16.01 7.67 14.20
C ALA A 221 -17.54 7.85 14.13
N ARG A 222 -18.05 9.06 14.33
CA ARG A 222 -19.48 9.38 14.14
C ARG A 222 -19.91 9.15 12.69
N TYR A 223 -19.13 9.60 11.72
CA TYR A 223 -19.39 9.37 10.31
C TYR A 223 -19.39 7.88 9.95
N ILE A 224 -18.40 7.11 10.42
CA ILE A 224 -18.35 5.66 10.21
C ILE A 224 -19.57 4.97 10.82
N LYS A 225 -19.98 5.32 12.04
CA LYS A 225 -21.19 4.75 12.68
C LYS A 225 -22.48 5.09 11.92
N MET A 226 -22.56 6.26 11.31
CA MET A 226 -23.69 6.63 10.46
C MET A 226 -23.74 5.74 9.21
N LEU A 227 -22.60 5.57 8.52
CA LEU A 227 -22.50 4.68 7.35
C LEU A 227 -22.76 3.21 7.71
N ASP A 228 -22.29 2.76 8.87
CA ASP A 228 -22.50 1.38 9.36
C ASP A 228 -23.98 1.05 9.53
N LYS A 229 -24.81 2.04 9.86
CA LYS A 229 -26.27 1.92 10.04
C LYS A 229 -27.08 2.24 8.79
N ASN A 230 -26.46 2.76 7.74
CA ASN A 230 -27.15 3.19 6.52
C ASN A 230 -26.47 2.55 5.29
N ASP A 231 -27.04 1.43 4.87
CA ASP A 231 -26.52 0.63 3.77
C ASP A 231 -26.54 1.40 2.43
N ASP A 232 -27.51 2.28 2.21
CA ASP A 232 -27.56 3.11 1.00
C ASP A 232 -26.36 4.07 0.93
N LEU A 233 -26.04 4.75 2.03
CA LEU A 233 -24.87 5.63 2.10
C LEU A 233 -23.56 4.85 1.99
N TYR A 234 -23.48 3.67 2.61
CA TYR A 234 -22.32 2.79 2.51
C TYR A 234 -22.10 2.29 1.08
N ASN A 235 -23.17 1.87 0.40
CA ASN A 235 -23.08 1.30 -0.95
C ASN A 235 -22.69 2.33 -2.01
N ARG A 236 -22.84 3.64 -1.74
CA ARG A 236 -22.32 4.71 -2.62
C ARG A 236 -20.80 4.63 -2.84
N PHE A 237 -20.05 4.07 -1.90
CA PHE A 237 -18.59 3.88 -2.05
C PHE A 237 -18.19 2.82 -3.09
N PHE A 238 -19.16 2.12 -3.67
CA PHE A 238 -18.92 1.07 -4.66
C PHE A 238 -19.49 1.37 -6.05
N ILE A 239 -20.10 2.55 -6.26
CA ILE A 239 -20.70 2.96 -7.56
C ILE A 239 -19.69 2.95 -8.71
N TRP A 240 -18.41 3.20 -8.43
CA TRP A 240 -17.36 3.22 -9.44
C TRP A 240 -17.05 1.85 -10.07
N ARG A 241 -17.59 0.75 -9.52
CA ARG A 241 -17.25 -0.62 -9.90
C ARG A 241 -17.88 -1.08 -11.21
#